data_AF-A0A2U8WBR5-F1
#
_entry.id   AF-A0A2U8WBR5-F1
#
_cell.length_a   1.000
_cell.length_b   1.000
_cell.length_c   1.000
_cell.angle_alpha   90.00
_cell.angle_beta   90.00
_cell.angle_gamma   90.00
#
_symmetry.space_group_name_H-M   'P 1'
#
loop_
_entity.id
_entity.type
_entity.pdbx_description
1 polymer ?
#
loop_
_entity_poly.entity_id
_entity_poly.type
_entity_poly.pdbx_seq_one_letter_code
_entity_poly.pdbx_strand_id
1 'polypeptide(L)'
;MGVEAANEALAAFGTRLWPIDLTAAPGDVRTLLARPKLTSAEVVTVREAFLLPRERLLEVIVASGREPSVPDGGELSTLDVANNVTYPQLYIVEAGVDYSRFDRLHQNKADDGTELDEVLSILSGSGVRLIQRLADGSQATLQVDCVDGQTGWLLSYGGHPHIGSFTGASPGTKVLVQAIGPARWQARYTEGA
;
A
#
# COMPACT_ATOMS: atom_id res chain seq x y z
N MET A 1 -13.60 8.24 12.62
CA MET A 1 -12.67 9.37 12.82
C MET A 1 -12.53 10.09 11.49
N GLY A 2 -12.39 11.42 11.47
CA GLY A 2 -12.10 12.16 10.24
C GLY A 2 -10.65 11.93 9.76
N VAL A 3 -10.34 12.30 8.51
CA VAL A 3 -9.01 12.07 7.91
C VAL A 3 -7.92 12.85 8.65
N GLU A 4 -8.23 14.06 9.10
CA GLU A 4 -7.30 14.93 9.83
C GLU A 4 -6.87 14.31 11.15
N ALA A 5 -7.84 13.84 11.95
CA ALA A 5 -7.58 13.18 13.22
C ALA A 5 -6.86 11.84 13.02
N ALA A 6 -7.15 11.11 11.93
CA ALA A 6 -6.38 9.92 11.56
C ALA A 6 -4.92 10.24 11.28
N ASN A 7 -4.68 11.28 10.48
CA ASN A 7 -3.33 11.73 10.14
C ASN A 7 -2.56 12.26 11.36
N GLU A 8 -3.22 12.92 12.30
CA GLU A 8 -2.60 13.35 13.56
C GLU A 8 -2.11 12.14 14.37
N ALA A 9 -2.94 11.10 14.51
CA ALA A 9 -2.57 9.88 15.22
C ALA A 9 -1.45 9.08 14.52
N LEU A 10 -1.40 9.13 13.18
CA LEU A 10 -0.43 8.38 12.37
C LEU A 10 0.91 9.12 12.17
N ALA A 11 0.99 10.40 12.50
CA ALA A 11 2.18 11.22 12.27
C ALA A 11 3.44 10.61 12.92
N ALA A 12 3.32 10.05 14.13
CA ALA A 12 4.43 9.40 14.84
C ALA A 12 4.97 8.14 14.13
N PHE A 13 4.21 7.56 13.20
CA PHE A 13 4.56 6.36 12.44
C PHE A 13 5.10 6.70 11.04
N GLY A 14 5.24 7.99 10.71
CA GLY A 14 5.62 8.43 9.36
C GLY A 14 4.58 8.02 8.31
N THR A 15 3.32 7.91 8.71
CA THR A 15 2.22 7.47 7.85
C THR A 15 1.21 8.60 7.71
N ARG A 16 0.70 8.74 6.48
CA ARG A 16 -0.33 9.73 6.17
C ARG A 16 -1.28 9.19 5.12
N LEU A 17 -2.53 9.63 5.22
CA LEU A 17 -3.67 9.25 4.41
C LEU A 17 -4.15 10.46 3.61
N TRP A 18 -4.41 10.27 2.32
CA TRP A 18 -5.01 11.25 1.43
C TRP A 18 -6.18 10.64 0.65
N PRO A 19 -7.25 11.40 0.41
CA PRO A 19 -8.32 10.95 -0.47
C PRO A 19 -7.85 10.91 -1.93
N ILE A 20 -8.34 9.94 -2.69
CA ILE A 20 -8.21 9.85 -4.15
C ILE A 20 -9.59 10.10 -4.75
N ASP A 21 -9.71 11.06 -5.66
CA ASP A 21 -10.92 11.24 -6.46
C ASP A 21 -10.96 10.19 -7.59
N LEU A 22 -11.76 9.15 -7.40
CA LEU A 22 -11.93 8.09 -8.39
C LEU A 22 -12.88 8.51 -9.53
N THR A 23 -13.62 9.61 -9.37
CA THR A 23 -14.52 10.11 -10.42
C THR A 23 -13.75 10.72 -11.58
N ALA A 24 -12.54 11.21 -11.32
CA ALA A 24 -11.61 11.71 -12.31
C ALA A 24 -10.98 10.62 -13.20
N ALA A 25 -11.05 9.35 -12.80
CA ALA A 25 -10.55 8.24 -13.61
C ALA A 25 -11.37 8.06 -14.92
N PRO A 26 -10.78 7.54 -16.00
CA PRO A 26 -11.50 7.20 -17.24
C PRO A 26 -12.75 6.33 -16.99
N GLY A 27 -13.80 6.51 -17.79
CA GLY A 27 -15.10 5.87 -17.54
C GLY A 27 -15.08 4.34 -17.60
N ASP A 28 -14.24 3.78 -18.45
CA ASP A 28 -13.93 2.35 -18.52
C ASP A 28 -13.23 1.88 -17.23
N VAL A 29 -12.21 2.60 -16.76
CA VAL A 29 -11.52 2.30 -15.49
C VAL A 29 -12.49 2.33 -14.31
N ARG A 30 -13.37 3.33 -14.22
CA ARG A 30 -14.40 3.39 -13.16
C ARG A 30 -15.33 2.18 -13.19
N THR A 31 -15.71 1.73 -14.39
CA THR A 31 -16.53 0.52 -14.55
C THR A 31 -15.79 -0.72 -14.05
N LEU A 32 -14.47 -0.81 -14.27
CA LEU A 32 -13.64 -1.91 -13.75
C LEU A 32 -13.50 -1.86 -12.23
N LEU A 33 -13.38 -0.67 -11.62
CA LEU A 33 -13.27 -0.53 -10.16
C LEU A 33 -14.48 -1.10 -9.42
N ALA A 34 -15.67 -0.96 -9.99
CA ALA A 34 -16.94 -1.47 -9.44
C ALA A 34 -17.13 -3.00 -9.56
N ARG A 35 -16.34 -3.68 -10.39
CA ARG A 35 -16.47 -5.13 -10.63
C ARG A 35 -15.74 -5.95 -9.56
N PRO A 36 -16.29 -7.08 -9.09
CA PRO A 36 -15.60 -7.91 -8.09
C PRO A 36 -14.38 -8.66 -8.64
N LYS A 37 -14.29 -8.85 -9.96
CA LYS A 37 -13.19 -9.58 -10.62
C LYS A 37 -12.77 -8.89 -11.91
N LEU A 38 -11.48 -8.97 -12.20
CA LEU A 38 -10.83 -8.47 -13.41
C LEU A 38 -10.04 -9.59 -14.09
N THR A 39 -9.94 -9.53 -15.41
CA THR A 39 -8.99 -10.31 -16.20
C THR A 39 -7.58 -9.72 -16.10
N SER A 40 -6.56 -10.46 -16.53
CA SER A 40 -5.17 -9.97 -16.49
C SER A 40 -4.96 -8.68 -17.29
N ALA A 41 -5.65 -8.52 -18.43
CA ALA A 41 -5.57 -7.30 -19.22
C ALA A 41 -6.22 -6.11 -18.48
N GLU A 42 -7.38 -6.33 -17.86
CA GLU A 42 -8.09 -5.32 -17.08
C GLU A 42 -7.31 -4.92 -15.81
N VAL A 43 -6.59 -5.86 -15.18
CA VAL A 43 -5.67 -5.58 -14.08
C VAL A 43 -4.58 -4.59 -14.52
N VAL A 44 -3.99 -4.80 -15.70
CA VAL A 44 -2.99 -3.88 -16.26
C VAL A 44 -3.61 -2.50 -16.51
N THR A 45 -4.78 -2.43 -17.13
CA THR A 45 -5.50 -1.17 -17.40
C THR A 45 -5.77 -0.38 -16.11
N VAL A 46 -6.32 -1.04 -15.07
CA VAL A 46 -6.59 -0.37 -13.80
C VAL A 46 -5.28 0.06 -13.13
N ARG A 47 -4.27 -0.81 -13.09
CA ARG A 47 -2.97 -0.49 -12.48
C ARG A 47 -2.37 0.77 -13.12
N GLU A 48 -2.25 0.80 -14.45
CA GLU A 48 -1.60 1.90 -15.17
C GLU A 48 -2.34 3.23 -15.02
N ALA A 49 -3.67 3.21 -14.91
CA ALA A 49 -4.48 4.42 -14.69
C ALA A 49 -4.21 5.10 -13.34
N PHE A 50 -3.66 4.38 -12.35
CA PHE A 50 -3.41 4.89 -11.00
C PHE A 50 -1.93 4.89 -10.60
N LEU A 51 -1.01 4.58 -11.51
CA LEU A 51 0.42 4.69 -11.21
C LEU A 51 0.80 6.16 -11.00
N LEU A 52 1.41 6.43 -9.85
CA LEU A 52 2.02 7.71 -9.55
C LEU A 52 3.43 7.77 -10.17
N PRO A 53 3.80 8.90 -10.80
CA PRO A 53 5.17 9.12 -11.24
C PRO A 53 6.12 9.29 -10.04
N ARG A 54 7.42 9.17 -10.28
CA ARG A 54 8.48 9.24 -9.24
C ARG A 54 8.35 10.48 -8.37
N GLU A 55 8.20 11.64 -9.00
CA GLU A 55 8.11 12.94 -8.34
C GLU A 55 6.95 12.91 -7.34
N ARG A 56 5.81 12.35 -7.75
CA ARG A 56 4.64 12.27 -6.89
C ARG A 56 4.81 11.25 -5.76
N LEU A 57 5.49 10.13 -6.00
CA LEU A 57 5.82 9.17 -4.93
C LEU A 57 6.71 9.83 -3.87
N LEU A 58 7.76 10.53 -4.29
CA LEU A 58 8.67 11.25 -3.39
C LEU A 58 7.95 12.34 -2.60
N GLU A 59 7.07 13.13 -3.25
CA GLU A 59 6.24 14.13 -2.58
C GLU A 59 5.39 13.51 -1.46
N VAL A 60 4.77 12.36 -1.73
CA VAL A 60 3.88 11.68 -0.77
C VAL A 60 4.70 11.11 0.41
N ILE A 61 5.88 10.54 0.13
CA ILE A 61 6.81 10.07 1.18
C ILE A 61 7.23 11.23 2.07
N VAL A 62 7.71 12.33 1.49
CA VAL A 62 8.13 13.52 2.26
C VAL A 62 6.96 14.14 3.03
N ALA A 63 5.78 14.22 2.43
CA ALA A 63 4.58 14.73 3.10
C ALA A 63 4.07 13.81 4.23
N SER A 64 4.50 12.55 4.28
CA SER A 64 4.28 11.65 5.42
C SER A 64 5.25 11.87 6.59
N GLY A 65 6.20 12.80 6.45
CA GLY A 65 7.20 13.11 7.48
C GLY A 65 8.45 12.22 7.44
N ARG A 66 8.67 11.50 6.33
CA ARG A 66 9.79 10.59 6.13
C ARG A 66 10.74 11.12 5.07
N GLU A 67 11.99 10.70 5.12
CA GLU A 67 12.93 10.84 4.00
C GLU A 67 12.89 9.58 3.13
N PRO A 68 13.07 9.68 1.81
CA PRO A 68 13.21 8.50 0.95
C PRO A 68 14.39 7.64 1.40
N SER A 69 14.17 6.32 1.44
CA SER A 69 15.15 5.31 1.87
C SER A 69 16.34 5.21 0.93
N VAL A 70 16.14 5.60 -0.35
CA VAL A 70 17.19 5.70 -1.37
C VAL A 70 17.13 7.09 -1.99
N PRO A 71 18.28 7.75 -2.23
CA PRO A 71 18.31 9.03 -2.94
C PRO A 71 17.51 8.97 -4.24
N ASP A 72 16.71 10.02 -4.49
CA ASP A 72 15.79 10.13 -5.61
C ASP A 72 14.75 8.98 -5.73
N GLY A 73 14.59 8.15 -4.70
CA GLY A 73 13.62 7.05 -4.63
C GLY A 73 14.06 5.74 -5.26
N GLY A 74 15.31 5.62 -5.74
CA GLY A 74 15.85 4.36 -6.28
C GLY A 74 15.08 3.81 -7.49
N GLU A 75 14.85 2.51 -7.53
CA GLU A 75 14.09 1.83 -8.60
C GLU A 75 12.59 2.00 -8.42
N LEU A 76 11.86 2.25 -9.52
CA LEU A 76 10.39 2.29 -9.54
C LEU A 76 9.75 0.92 -9.76
N SER A 77 10.57 -0.05 -10.16
CA SER A 77 10.17 -1.44 -10.34
C SER A 77 11.11 -2.30 -9.51
N THR A 78 10.59 -2.95 -8.48
CA THR A 78 11.39 -3.69 -7.49
C THR A 78 10.90 -5.12 -7.35
N LEU A 79 11.78 -6.03 -6.91
CA LEU A 79 11.47 -7.45 -6.73
C LEU A 79 11.58 -7.87 -5.26
N ASP A 80 10.48 -8.38 -4.72
CA ASP A 80 10.50 -9.22 -3.53
C ASP A 80 11.04 -10.60 -3.92
N VAL A 81 12.30 -10.86 -3.56
CA VAL A 81 12.99 -12.10 -3.95
C VAL A 81 12.45 -13.32 -3.24
N ALA A 82 11.88 -13.17 -2.05
CA ALA A 82 11.39 -14.29 -1.25
C ALA A 82 10.04 -14.80 -1.78
N ASN A 83 9.18 -13.89 -2.26
CA ASN A 83 7.88 -14.24 -2.80
C ASN A 83 7.81 -14.25 -4.34
N ASN A 84 8.89 -13.84 -5.01
CA ASN A 84 8.97 -13.68 -6.47
C ASN A 84 7.85 -12.77 -7.01
N VAL A 85 7.63 -11.63 -6.36
CA VAL A 85 6.62 -10.62 -6.72
C VAL A 85 7.31 -9.33 -7.13
N THR A 86 6.91 -8.78 -8.28
CA THR A 86 7.41 -7.48 -8.75
C THR A 86 6.40 -6.39 -8.42
N TYR A 87 6.88 -5.26 -7.93
CA TYR A 87 6.09 -4.05 -7.73
C TYR A 87 6.40 -3.05 -8.86
N PRO A 88 5.41 -2.25 -9.30
CA PRO A 88 4.08 -2.07 -8.72
C PRO A 88 3.10 -3.21 -9.00
N GLN A 89 2.25 -3.53 -8.01
CA GLN A 89 1.32 -4.67 -8.05
C GLN A 89 -0.10 -4.23 -7.66
N LEU A 90 -1.08 -4.61 -8.48
CA LEU A 90 -2.51 -4.50 -8.14
C LEU A 90 -3.00 -5.82 -7.56
N TYR A 91 -3.50 -5.78 -6.34
CA TYR A 91 -4.16 -6.89 -5.67
C TYR A 91 -5.68 -6.76 -5.78
N ILE A 92 -6.35 -7.89 -5.99
CA ILE A 92 -7.81 -8.01 -5.94
C ILE A 92 -8.13 -9.06 -4.90
N VAL A 93 -8.93 -8.69 -3.90
CA VAL A 93 -9.35 -9.62 -2.85
C VAL A 93 -10.41 -10.56 -3.42
N GLU A 94 -10.17 -11.86 -3.38
CA GLU A 94 -11.09 -12.89 -3.85
C GLU A 94 -11.73 -13.63 -2.67
N ALA A 95 -13.01 -13.95 -2.80
CA ALA A 95 -13.72 -14.74 -1.79
C ALA A 95 -13.09 -16.14 -1.68
N GLY A 96 -12.88 -16.60 -0.43
CA GLY A 96 -12.36 -17.95 -0.14
C GLY A 96 -10.85 -18.11 -0.31
N VAL A 97 -10.12 -17.06 -0.66
CA VAL A 97 -8.64 -17.07 -0.67
C VAL A 97 -8.12 -16.72 0.72
N ASP A 98 -7.11 -17.47 1.19
CA ASP A 98 -6.41 -17.17 2.44
C ASP A 98 -5.36 -16.08 2.24
N TYR A 99 -5.56 -14.95 2.91
CA TYR A 99 -4.66 -13.78 2.87
C TYR A 99 -3.76 -13.69 4.11
N SER A 100 -3.80 -14.67 5.02
CA SER A 100 -3.03 -14.67 6.28
C SER A 100 -1.52 -14.55 6.10
N ARG A 101 -0.99 -14.88 4.91
CA ARG A 101 0.42 -14.64 4.56
C ARG A 101 0.84 -13.17 4.72
N PHE A 102 -0.09 -12.24 4.58
CA PHE A 102 0.15 -10.81 4.74
C PHE A 102 0.06 -10.34 6.20
N ASP A 103 -0.44 -11.18 7.12
CA ASP A 103 -0.76 -10.81 8.51
C ASP A 103 0.40 -11.01 9.49
N ARG A 104 1.63 -11.01 8.99
CA ARG A 104 2.84 -11.15 9.82
C ARG A 104 3.64 -9.87 9.78
N LEU A 105 3.99 -9.33 10.95
CA LEU A 105 4.84 -8.14 11.01
C LEU A 105 6.18 -8.41 10.33
N HIS A 106 6.56 -7.53 9.42
CA HIS A 106 7.81 -7.60 8.70
C HIS A 106 8.35 -6.21 8.37
N GLN A 107 9.64 -6.14 8.04
CA GLN A 107 10.25 -4.98 7.41
C GLN A 107 10.75 -5.38 6.03
N ASN A 108 10.50 -4.55 5.02
CA ASN A 108 10.97 -4.77 3.66
C ASN A 108 12.35 -4.14 3.48
N LYS A 109 13.38 -4.98 3.28
CA LYS A 109 14.78 -4.54 3.19
C LYS A 109 15.58 -5.33 2.17
N ALA A 110 16.56 -4.68 1.56
CA ALA A 110 17.65 -5.33 0.83
C ALA A 110 18.62 -6.04 1.78
N ASP A 111 19.52 -6.86 1.21
CA ASP A 111 20.52 -7.61 1.99
C ASP A 111 21.56 -6.70 2.66
N ASP A 112 21.77 -5.49 2.13
CA ASP A 112 22.64 -4.46 2.72
C ASP A 112 21.95 -3.61 3.80
N GLY A 113 20.69 -3.90 4.10
CA GLY A 113 19.88 -3.20 5.09
C GLY A 113 19.12 -1.98 4.55
N THR A 114 19.29 -1.62 3.27
CA THR A 114 18.53 -0.54 2.63
C THR A 114 17.03 -0.82 2.71
N GLU A 115 16.26 0.14 3.19
CA GLU A 115 14.82 0.01 3.36
C GLU A 115 14.06 0.30 2.07
N LEU A 116 12.79 -0.08 2.06
CA LEU A 116 11.85 0.17 0.96
C LEU A 116 10.84 1.25 1.38
N ASP A 117 10.48 2.11 0.43
CA ASP A 117 9.36 3.02 0.59
C ASP A 117 8.13 2.48 -0.11
N GLU A 118 6.99 2.47 0.60
CA GLU A 118 5.75 1.95 0.06
C GLU A 118 4.68 3.05 0.00
N VAL A 119 3.95 3.03 -1.11
CA VAL A 119 2.75 3.83 -1.34
C VAL A 119 1.65 2.88 -1.76
N LEU A 120 0.53 2.90 -1.03
CA LEU A 120 -0.59 2.02 -1.21
C LEU A 120 -1.84 2.84 -1.55
N SER A 121 -2.48 2.50 -2.66
CA SER A 121 -3.74 3.08 -3.12
C SER A 121 -4.86 2.05 -2.99
N ILE A 122 -5.84 2.32 -2.13
CA ILE A 122 -7.07 1.55 -2.00
C ILE A 122 -8.10 2.16 -2.94
N LEU A 123 -8.38 1.45 -4.03
CA LEU A 123 -9.14 1.97 -5.17
C LEU A 123 -10.62 1.58 -5.13
N SER A 124 -10.97 0.55 -4.37
CA SER A 124 -12.35 0.19 -4.06
C SER A 124 -12.41 -0.88 -2.98
N GLY A 125 -13.58 -1.06 -2.37
CA GLY A 125 -13.83 -2.09 -1.36
C GLY A 125 -13.66 -1.58 0.08
N SER A 126 -13.41 -2.49 1.00
CA SER A 126 -13.39 -2.21 2.45
C SER A 126 -12.52 -3.20 3.20
N GLY A 127 -12.16 -2.88 4.45
CA GLY A 127 -11.54 -3.80 5.41
C GLY A 127 -10.04 -4.00 5.25
N VAL A 128 -9.38 -3.17 4.43
CA VAL A 128 -7.90 -3.15 4.33
C VAL A 128 -7.35 -2.56 5.61
N ARG A 129 -6.34 -3.23 6.20
CA ARG A 129 -5.70 -2.76 7.43
C ARG A 129 -4.20 -2.57 7.23
N LEU A 130 -3.69 -1.43 7.69
CA LEU A 130 -2.27 -1.19 7.90
C LEU A 130 -1.99 -1.24 9.40
N ILE A 131 -1.11 -2.13 9.82
CA ILE A 131 -0.65 -2.20 11.22
C ILE A 131 0.83 -1.84 11.22
N GLN A 132 1.26 -0.95 12.10
CA GLN A 132 2.65 -0.54 12.24
C GLN A 132 3.07 -0.58 13.69
N ARG A 133 4.33 -0.94 13.94
CA ARG A 133 4.90 -1.00 15.29
C ARG A 133 6.20 -0.21 15.36
N LEU A 134 6.34 0.68 16.32
CA LEU A 134 7.58 1.42 16.58
C LEU A 134 8.54 0.60 17.45
N ALA A 135 9.78 1.10 17.57
CA ALA A 135 10.84 0.44 18.33
C ALA A 135 10.56 0.36 19.85
N ASP A 136 9.75 1.27 20.38
CA ASP A 136 9.30 1.28 21.78
C ASP A 136 8.15 0.30 22.06
N GLY A 137 7.68 -0.42 21.02
CA GLY A 137 6.55 -1.35 21.09
C GLY A 137 5.19 -0.72 20.83
N SER A 138 5.10 0.60 20.68
CA SER A 138 3.86 1.30 20.33
C SER A 138 3.32 0.79 18.99
N GLN A 139 2.02 0.52 18.92
CA GLN A 139 1.38 -0.02 17.71
C GLN A 139 0.19 0.86 17.29
N ALA A 140 0.08 1.10 15.99
CA ALA A 140 -1.10 1.68 15.37
C ALA A 140 -1.74 0.69 14.41
N THR A 141 -3.07 0.70 14.35
CA THR A 141 -3.87 0.00 13.36
C THR A 141 -4.76 0.99 12.64
N LEU A 142 -4.56 1.15 11.35
CA LEU A 142 -5.43 1.90 10.45
C LEU A 142 -6.28 0.90 9.67
N GLN A 143 -7.61 1.03 9.73
CA GLN A 143 -8.52 0.32 8.83
C GLN A 143 -9.20 1.34 7.92
N VAL A 144 -9.28 1.03 6.62
CA VAL A 144 -9.76 1.97 5.61
C VAL A 144 -10.80 1.31 4.70
N ASP A 145 -11.88 2.05 4.45
CA ASP A 145 -13.00 1.65 3.59
C ASP A 145 -13.28 2.70 2.51
N CYS A 146 -13.58 2.25 1.28
CA CYS A 146 -14.05 3.09 0.17
C CYS A 146 -15.59 3.01 0.10
N VAL A 147 -16.27 3.84 0.88
CA VAL A 147 -17.70 3.67 1.19
C VAL A 147 -18.64 4.05 0.04
N ASP A 148 -18.26 5.03 -0.78
CA ASP A 148 -19.11 5.67 -1.79
C ASP A 148 -18.82 5.22 -3.24
N GLY A 149 -17.74 4.45 -3.46
CA GLY A 149 -17.25 4.10 -4.80
C GLY A 149 -16.70 5.27 -5.62
N GLN A 150 -16.58 6.46 -5.02
CA GLN A 150 -16.09 7.70 -5.61
C GLN A 150 -14.77 8.15 -4.98
N THR A 151 -14.55 7.79 -3.72
CA THR A 151 -13.38 8.14 -2.94
C THR A 151 -12.54 6.90 -2.68
N GLY A 152 -11.30 6.92 -3.15
CA GLY A 152 -10.26 5.99 -2.79
C GLY A 152 -9.33 6.60 -1.75
N TRP A 153 -8.31 5.85 -1.36
CA TRP A 153 -7.36 6.28 -0.34
C TRP A 153 -5.93 6.00 -0.75
N LEU A 154 -5.08 7.00 -0.64
CA LEU A 154 -3.64 6.90 -0.79
C LEU A 154 -3.02 6.92 0.60
N LEU A 155 -2.11 6.00 0.87
CA LEU A 155 -1.28 6.02 2.07
C LEU A 155 0.18 5.75 1.73
N SER A 156 1.07 6.33 2.50
CA SER A 156 2.50 6.03 2.45
C SER A 156 2.98 5.55 3.81
N TYR A 157 3.85 4.54 3.80
CA TYR A 157 4.44 3.92 4.98
C TYR A 157 5.80 3.33 4.62
N GLY A 158 6.62 3.06 5.63
CA GLY A 158 7.96 2.50 5.47
C GLY A 158 8.76 2.62 6.77
N GLY A 159 9.97 2.06 6.77
CA GLY A 159 10.97 2.18 7.84
C GLY A 159 10.67 1.53 9.19
N HIS A 160 9.48 0.95 9.37
CA HIS A 160 9.09 0.25 10.59
C HIS A 160 8.47 -1.11 10.28
N PRO A 161 8.50 -2.07 11.23
CA PRO A 161 7.73 -3.30 11.10
C PRO A 161 6.25 -3.00 10.85
N HIS A 162 5.68 -3.63 9.83
CA HIS A 162 4.31 -3.39 9.44
C HIS A 162 3.61 -4.64 8.88
N ILE A 163 2.29 -4.51 8.70
CA ILE A 163 1.38 -5.46 8.05
C ILE A 163 0.46 -4.66 7.11
N GLY A 164 0.39 -5.06 5.84
CA GLY A 164 -0.67 -4.66 4.89
C GLY A 164 -1.69 -5.78 4.73
N SER A 165 -2.64 -5.89 5.66
CA SER A 165 -3.56 -7.02 5.78
C SER A 165 -4.76 -6.90 4.84
N PHE A 166 -5.06 -7.99 4.14
CA PHE A 166 -6.28 -8.16 3.34
C PHE A 166 -7.28 -9.17 3.93
N THR A 167 -6.95 -9.84 5.04
CA THR A 167 -7.79 -10.91 5.63
C THR A 167 -9.16 -10.41 6.10
N GLY A 168 -9.26 -9.14 6.47
CA GLY A 168 -10.54 -8.49 6.82
C GLY A 168 -11.24 -7.81 5.63
N ALA A 169 -10.63 -7.82 4.44
CA ALA A 169 -11.10 -7.04 3.32
C ALA A 169 -12.25 -7.74 2.57
N SER A 170 -13.21 -6.95 2.08
CA SER A 170 -14.33 -7.48 1.30
C SER A 170 -13.88 -8.03 -0.05
N PRO A 171 -14.48 -9.11 -0.59
CA PRO A 171 -14.21 -9.53 -1.97
C PRO A 171 -14.43 -8.42 -2.98
N GLY A 172 -13.55 -8.33 -3.98
CA GLY A 172 -13.53 -7.27 -5.00
C GLY A 172 -12.75 -6.01 -4.61
N THR A 173 -12.24 -5.92 -3.36
CA THR A 173 -11.36 -4.84 -2.92
C THR A 173 -10.11 -4.79 -3.79
N LYS A 174 -9.75 -3.59 -4.26
CA LYS A 174 -8.61 -3.36 -5.15
C LYS A 174 -7.57 -2.50 -4.46
N VAL A 175 -6.36 -3.01 -4.34
CA VAL A 175 -5.25 -2.36 -3.66
C VAL A 175 -4.04 -2.33 -4.59
N LEU A 176 -3.61 -1.14 -4.99
CA LEU A 176 -2.39 -0.94 -5.76
C LEU A 176 -1.25 -0.59 -4.81
N VAL A 177 -0.17 -1.37 -4.84
CA VAL A 177 1.04 -1.09 -4.08
C VAL A 177 2.15 -0.67 -5.04
N GLN A 178 2.73 0.50 -4.81
CA GLN A 178 3.93 1.00 -5.46
C GLN A 178 5.06 1.04 -4.43
N ALA A 179 6.02 0.15 -4.58
CA ALA A 179 7.17 0.07 -3.70
C ALA A 179 8.44 0.48 -4.45
N ILE A 180 9.16 1.46 -3.91
CA ILE A 180 10.36 2.05 -4.52
C ILE A 180 11.56 1.98 -3.58
N GLY A 181 12.78 1.97 -4.15
CA GLY A 181 14.02 1.87 -3.40
C GLY A 181 15.00 0.87 -4.04
N PRO A 182 15.52 -0.14 -3.33
CA PRO A 182 16.43 -1.11 -3.93
C PRO A 182 15.74 -1.99 -4.98
N ALA A 183 16.47 -2.35 -6.04
CA ALA A 183 15.97 -3.22 -7.12
C ALA A 183 15.47 -4.60 -6.61
N ARG A 184 16.08 -5.10 -5.53
CA ARG A 184 15.82 -6.41 -4.95
C ARG A 184 15.78 -6.29 -3.44
N TRP A 185 14.77 -6.87 -2.83
CA TRP A 185 14.55 -6.85 -1.38
C TRP A 185 13.76 -8.09 -0.95
N GLN A 186 13.60 -8.28 0.36
CA GLN A 186 12.74 -9.33 0.90
C GLN A 186 12.10 -8.90 2.21
N ALA A 187 10.91 -9.43 2.47
CA ALA A 187 10.23 -9.26 3.76
C ALA A 187 11.02 -9.99 4.86
N ARG A 188 11.50 -9.23 5.85
CA ARG A 188 12.17 -9.73 7.06
C ARG A 188 11.15 -9.76 8.20
N TYR A 189 10.64 -10.94 8.51
CA TYR A 189 9.68 -11.12 9.59
C TYR A 189 10.33 -10.84 10.95
N THR A 190 9.65 -10.09 11.79
CA THR A 190 10.07 -9.90 13.18
C THR A 190 9.62 -11.10 14.01
N GLU A 191 10.51 -11.69 14.80
CA GLU A 191 10.10 -12.68 15.82
C GLU A 191 9.33 -11.97 16.95
N GLY A 192 8.27 -12.60 17.45
CA GLY A 192 7.53 -12.13 18.63
C GLY A 192 6.25 -11.35 18.34
N ALA A 193 5.12 -12.04 18.48
CA ALA A 193 3.96 -11.55 19.21
C ALA A 193 3.68 -12.57 20.32
#